data_AF-A0A2G6HH16-F1
#
_entry.id   AF-A0A2G6HH16-F1
#
_cell.length_a   1.000
_cell.length_b   1.000
_cell.length_c   1.000
_cell.angle_alpha   90.00
_cell.angle_beta   90.00
_cell.angle_gamma   90.00
#
_symmetry.space_group_name_H-M   'P 1'
#
loop_
_entity.id
_entity.type
_entity.pdbx_description
1 polymer ?
#
loop_
_entity_poly.entity_id
_entity_poly.type
_entity_poly.pdbx_seq_one_letter_code
_entity_poly.pdbx_strand_id
1 'polypeptide(L)'
;MASCSGTTVNFSSHVPSERTPVAKAVLDRNRIVAAAIELLDQAGPESFTMRRLGSQLGVDPMAIYYHLPNKAAVFDAVVDELFAGAAAAVGETNTWQEIAKFFA
;
A
#
# COMPACT_ATOMS: atom_id res chain seq x y z
N MET A 1 26.36 6.61 -46.84
CA MET A 1 26.44 5.53 -45.82
C MET A 1 26.56 6.18 -44.45
N ALA A 2 25.49 6.14 -43.66
CA ALA A 2 25.51 6.21 -42.19
C ALA A 2 24.05 5.98 -41.72
N SER A 3 23.76 4.75 -41.32
CA SER A 3 22.47 4.32 -40.76
C SER A 3 22.59 4.41 -39.24
N CYS A 4 21.88 5.35 -38.60
CA CYS A 4 21.81 5.40 -37.14
C CYS A 4 20.68 4.47 -36.66
N SER A 5 21.07 3.28 -36.20
CA SER A 5 20.21 2.31 -35.52
C SER A 5 19.88 2.77 -34.11
N GLY A 6 18.66 2.46 -33.67
CA GLY A 6 17.94 3.07 -32.55
C GLY A 6 18.51 2.87 -31.14
N THR A 7 18.10 3.79 -30.28
CA THR A 7 18.32 3.81 -28.83
C THR A 7 17.30 2.91 -28.14
N THR A 8 17.74 1.77 -27.60
CA THR A 8 16.96 1.01 -26.62
C THR A 8 17.28 1.52 -25.23
N VAL A 9 16.30 2.10 -24.53
CA VAL A 9 16.36 2.32 -23.08
C VAL A 9 15.99 1.01 -22.38
N ASN A 10 16.91 0.47 -21.58
CA ASN A 10 16.67 -0.73 -20.79
C ASN A 10 16.19 -0.35 -19.38
N PHE A 11 14.93 -0.66 -19.06
CA PHE A 11 14.36 -0.54 -17.72
C PHE A 11 14.72 -1.78 -16.89
N SER A 12 15.97 -1.85 -16.45
CA SER A 12 16.36 -2.86 -15.46
C SER A 12 16.20 -2.28 -14.07
N SER A 13 14.99 -2.43 -13.51
CA SER A 13 14.72 -2.16 -12.10
C SER A 13 15.35 -3.27 -11.26
N HIS A 14 16.62 -3.12 -10.88
CA HIS A 14 17.17 -3.85 -9.75
C HIS A 14 17.06 -2.95 -8.52
N VAL A 15 16.01 -3.14 -7.71
CA VAL A 15 15.93 -2.55 -6.37
C VAL A 15 16.79 -3.44 -5.45
N PRO A 16 17.89 -2.93 -4.86
CA PRO A 16 18.65 -3.71 -3.90
C PRO A 16 17.82 -3.88 -2.64
N SER A 17 17.40 -5.11 -2.33
CA SER A 17 16.77 -5.44 -1.05
C SER A 17 17.87 -5.60 0.00
N GLU A 18 18.28 -4.49 0.62
CA GLU A 18 19.08 -4.54 1.83
C GLU A 18 18.19 -5.02 2.99
N ARG A 19 18.38 -6.29 3.40
CA ARG A 19 17.74 -6.83 4.59
C ARG A 19 18.52 -6.39 5.84
N THR A 20 18.20 -5.20 6.32
CA THR A 20 18.62 -4.69 7.63
C THR A 20 18.04 -5.58 8.74
N PRO A 21 18.76 -5.86 9.84
CA PRO A 21 18.23 -6.67 10.94
C PRO A 21 16.97 -6.01 11.49
N VAL A 22 15.87 -6.77 11.57
CA VAL A 22 14.59 -6.26 12.06
C VAL A 22 14.71 -6.00 13.55
N ALA A 23 15.23 -4.83 13.92
CA ALA A 23 14.87 -4.20 15.17
C ALA A 23 13.34 -4.21 15.23
N LYS A 24 12.75 -4.70 16.32
CA LYS A 24 11.29 -4.82 16.48
C LYS A 24 10.66 -3.46 16.16
N ALA A 25 10.22 -3.30 14.92
CA ALA A 25 9.78 -2.00 14.43
C ALA A 25 8.61 -1.57 15.31
N VAL A 26 8.64 -0.32 15.74
CA VAL A 26 7.55 0.24 16.55
C VAL A 26 6.25 0.12 15.74
N LEU A 27 5.16 -0.20 16.42
CA LEU A 27 3.86 -0.24 15.78
C LEU A 27 3.38 1.20 15.57
N ASP A 28 3.01 1.54 14.34
CA ASP A 28 2.42 2.81 13.98
C ASP A 28 1.26 2.59 12.98
N ARG A 29 0.51 3.66 12.69
CA ARG A 29 -0.65 3.61 11.80
C ARG A 29 -0.26 3.14 10.39
N ASN A 30 0.83 3.66 9.84
CA ASN A 30 1.24 3.37 8.46
C ASN A 30 1.60 1.89 8.29
N ARG A 31 2.32 1.32 9.26
CA ARG A 31 2.67 -0.11 9.26
C ARG A 31 1.44 -1.00 9.38
N ILE A 32 0.45 -0.60 10.19
CA ILE A 32 -0.82 -1.34 10.31
C ILE A 32 -1.56 -1.33 8.97
N VAL A 33 -1.66 -0.15 8.32
CA VAL A 33 -2.35 0.01 7.03
C VAL A 33 -1.66 -0.79 5.93
N ALA A 34 -0.33 -0.71 5.83
CA ALA A 34 0.43 -1.48 4.85
C ALA A 34 0.21 -3.01 5.00
N ALA A 35 0.27 -3.53 6.23
CA ALA A 35 -0.01 -4.95 6.48
C ALA A 35 -1.47 -5.32 6.18
N ALA A 36 -2.41 -4.39 6.39
CA ALA A 36 -3.81 -4.60 6.06
C ALA A 36 -4.02 -4.70 4.54
N ILE A 37 -3.38 -3.84 3.74
CA ILE A 37 -3.39 -3.91 2.27
C ILE A 37 -2.85 -5.26 1.81
N GLU A 38 -1.67 -5.67 2.31
CA GLU A 38 -1.08 -6.97 1.97
C GLU A 38 -2.01 -8.15 2.31
N LEU A 39 -2.67 -8.11 3.47
CA LEU A 39 -3.60 -9.16 3.87
C LEU A 39 -4.82 -9.23 2.96
N LEU A 40 -5.33 -8.07 2.53
CA LEU A 40 -6.47 -7.96 1.64
C LEU A 40 -6.13 -8.45 0.23
N ASP A 41 -4.94 -8.12 -0.28
CA ASP A 41 -4.47 -8.59 -1.59
C ASP A 41 -4.29 -10.11 -1.63
N GLN A 42 -3.79 -10.70 -0.53
CA GLN A 42 -3.51 -12.14 -0.48
C GLN A 42 -4.76 -13.00 -0.27
N ALA A 43 -5.70 -12.52 0.56
CA ALA A 43 -6.75 -13.37 1.11
C ALA A 43 -8.16 -12.78 0.96
N GLY A 44 -8.29 -11.59 0.39
CA GLY A 44 -9.57 -10.91 0.19
C GLY A 44 -10.23 -10.39 1.49
N PRO A 45 -11.27 -9.55 1.34
CA PRO A 45 -11.91 -8.87 2.47
C PRO A 45 -12.69 -9.81 3.41
N GLU A 46 -13.27 -10.88 2.87
CA GLU A 46 -14.05 -11.86 3.65
C GLU A 46 -13.22 -12.59 4.70
N SER A 47 -11.93 -12.78 4.41
CA SER A 47 -11.03 -13.51 5.28
C SER A 47 -10.27 -12.59 6.27
N PHE A 48 -10.52 -11.28 6.19
CA PHE A 48 -9.87 -10.27 7.01
C PHE A 48 -10.45 -10.23 8.44
N THR A 49 -9.58 -10.35 9.44
CA THR A 49 -9.94 -10.17 10.86
C THR A 49 -8.84 -9.42 11.58
N MET A 50 -9.19 -8.70 12.66
CA MET A 50 -8.20 -8.00 13.51
C MET A 50 -7.17 -8.97 14.10
N ARG A 51 -7.58 -10.22 14.37
CA ARG A 51 -6.68 -11.26 14.86
C ARG A 51 -5.64 -11.67 13.81
N ARG A 52 -6.07 -11.86 12.55
CA ARG A 52 -5.14 -12.18 11.45
C ARG A 52 -4.18 -11.04 11.18
N LEU A 53 -4.67 -9.80 11.22
CA LEU A 53 -3.82 -8.62 11.11
C LEU A 53 -2.77 -8.56 12.24
N GLY A 54 -3.16 -8.81 13.49
CA GLY A 54 -2.24 -8.93 14.62
C GLY A 54 -1.19 -10.03 14.42
N SER A 55 -1.63 -11.21 13.96
CA SER A 55 -0.71 -12.31 13.62
C SER A 55 0.31 -11.93 12.54
N GLN A 56 -0.11 -11.24 11.48
CA GLN A 56 0.79 -10.79 10.42
C GLN A 56 1.79 -9.74 10.92
N LEU A 57 1.37 -8.85 11.82
CA LEU A 57 2.21 -7.81 12.41
C LEU A 57 3.09 -8.33 13.56
N GLY A 58 2.83 -9.54 14.07
CA GLY A 58 3.50 -10.10 15.25
C GLY A 58 3.12 -9.39 16.55
N VAL A 59 1.89 -8.86 16.65
CA VAL A 59 1.40 -8.11 17.81
C VAL A 59 0.02 -8.61 18.26
N ASP A 60 -0.33 -8.34 19.52
CA ASP A 60 -1.68 -8.56 20.01
C ASP A 60 -2.66 -7.56 19.37
N PRO A 61 -3.90 -7.96 19.00
CA PRO A 61 -4.88 -7.05 18.43
C PRO A 61 -5.18 -5.81 19.27
N MET A 62 -5.04 -5.87 20.60
CA MET A 62 -5.18 -4.70 21.47
C MET A 62 -4.16 -3.61 21.11
N ALA A 63 -2.95 -3.98 20.70
CA ALA A 63 -1.94 -3.02 20.24
C ALA A 63 -2.44 -2.23 19.02
N ILE A 64 -3.16 -2.89 18.11
CA ILE A 64 -3.71 -2.28 16.91
C ILE A 64 -4.84 -1.32 17.28
N TYR A 65 -5.71 -1.69 18.23
CA TYR A 65 -6.84 -0.88 18.64
C TYR A 65 -6.44 0.48 19.24
N TYR A 66 -5.21 0.64 19.75
CA TYR A 66 -4.70 1.94 20.17
C TYR A 66 -4.51 2.92 19.00
N HIS A 67 -4.27 2.42 17.79
CA HIS A 67 -4.09 3.24 16.59
C HIS A 67 -5.39 3.33 15.77
N LEU A 68 -6.11 2.22 15.65
CA LEU A 68 -7.31 2.09 14.82
C LEU A 68 -8.37 1.31 15.61
N PRO A 69 -9.42 1.97 16.13
CA PRO A 69 -10.26 1.43 17.20
C PRO A 69 -11.14 0.25 16.79
N ASN A 70 -11.30 -0.01 15.49
CA ASN A 70 -12.13 -1.10 14.99
C ASN A 70 -11.74 -1.48 13.54
N LYS A 71 -12.31 -2.57 13.03
CA LYS A 71 -12.07 -3.06 11.66
C LYS A 71 -12.45 -2.03 10.58
N ALA A 72 -13.51 -1.25 10.79
CA ALA A 72 -13.94 -0.22 9.83
C ALA A 72 -12.87 0.88 9.71
N ALA A 73 -12.33 1.37 10.82
CA ALA A 73 -11.26 2.37 10.83
C ALA A 73 -9.98 1.89 10.11
N VAL A 74 -9.71 0.58 10.11
CA VAL A 74 -8.61 0.01 9.30
C VAL A 74 -8.94 0.09 7.81
N PHE A 75 -10.16 -0.26 7.41
CA PHE A 75 -10.56 -0.13 6.01
C PHE A 75 -10.61 1.31 5.53
N ASP A 76 -11.12 2.24 6.35
CA ASP A 76 -11.11 3.67 6.03
C ASP A 76 -9.68 4.14 5.78
N ALA A 77 -8.74 3.74 6.65
CA ALA A 77 -7.33 4.08 6.49
C ALA A 77 -6.67 3.44 5.26
N VAL A 78 -7.08 2.23 4.87
CA VAL A 78 -6.64 1.58 3.62
C VAL A 78 -7.16 2.35 2.41
N VAL A 79 -8.44 2.71 2.42
CA VAL A 79 -9.06 3.50 1.36
C VAL A 79 -8.35 4.85 1.21
N ASP A 80 -8.10 5.54 2.31
CA ASP A 80 -7.34 6.80 2.33
C ASP A 80 -5.97 6.65 1.69
N GLU A 81 -5.22 5.60 2.03
CA GLU A 81 -3.88 5.35 1.50
C GLU A 81 -3.89 5.10 -0.02
N LEU A 82 -4.83 4.28 -0.50
CA LEU A 82 -4.98 3.98 -1.93
C LEU A 82 -5.37 5.23 -2.73
N PHE A 83 -6.29 6.04 -2.21
CA PHE A 83 -6.69 7.29 -2.85
C PHE A 83 -5.58 8.34 -2.79
N ALA A 84 -4.78 8.41 -1.73
CA ALA A 84 -3.64 9.31 -1.66
C ALA A 84 -2.59 8.97 -2.74
N GLY A 85 -2.30 7.68 -2.94
CA GLY A 85 -1.42 7.22 -4.01
C GLY A 85 -1.96 7.55 -5.40
N ALA A 86 -3.27 7.35 -5.62
CA ALA A 86 -3.91 7.70 -6.88
C ALA A 86 -3.93 9.21 -7.13
N ALA A 87 -4.23 10.01 -6.11
CA ALA A 87 -4.21 11.48 -6.21
C ALA A 87 -2.82 12.00 -6.56
N ALA A 88 -1.75 11.40 -6.00
CA ALA A 88 -0.38 11.74 -6.36
C ALA A 88 -0.04 11.42 -7.83
N ALA A 89 -0.71 10.44 -8.45
CA ALA A 89 -0.54 10.08 -9.85
C ALA A 89 -1.34 10.98 -10.82
N VAL A 90 -2.38 11.66 -10.32
CA VAL A 90 -3.24 12.55 -11.10
C VAL A 90 -2.65 13.96 -11.08
N GLY A 91 -2.31 14.51 -12.25
CA GLY A 91 -1.88 15.91 -12.37
C GLY A 91 -2.98 16.94 -12.08
N GLU A 92 -2.59 18.15 -11.68
CA GLU A 92 -3.47 19.27 -11.26
C GLU A 92 -4.52 19.70 -12.31
N THR A 93 -4.35 19.30 -13.57
CA THR A 93 -5.23 19.70 -14.68
C THR A 93 -6.43 18.78 -14.90
N ASN A 94 -6.50 17.63 -14.21
CA ASN A 94 -7.57 16.67 -14.42
C ASN A 94 -8.82 17.07 -13.62
N THR A 95 -9.98 17.09 -14.28
CA THR A 95 -11.26 17.31 -13.61
C THR A 95 -11.67 16.08 -12.79
N TRP A 96 -12.51 16.24 -11.75
CA TRP A 96 -12.98 15.10 -10.94
C TRP A 96 -13.72 14.03 -11.79
N GLN A 97 -14.36 14.46 -12.89
CA GLN A 97 -15.04 13.59 -13.84
C GLN A 97 -14.06 12.74 -14.65
N GLU A 98 -12.88 13.27 -14.98
CA GLU A 98 -11.80 12.54 -15.63
C GLU A 98 -11.11 11.57 -14.67
N ILE A 99 -10.91 11.96 -13.40
CA ILE A 99 -10.36 11.10 -12.36
C ILE A 99 -11.27 9.90 -12.10
N ALA A 100 -12.59 10.14 -11.96
CA ALA A 100 -13.56 9.08 -11.69
C ALA A 100 -13.60 8.00 -12.79
N LYS A 101 -13.27 8.36 -14.05
CA LYS A 101 -13.20 7.39 -15.16
C LYS A 101 -12.05 6.40 -15.05
N PHE A 102 -11.00 6.67 -14.26
CA PHE A 102 -9.93 5.70 -14.02
C PHE A 102 -10.38 4.53 -13.12
N PHE A 103 -11.47 4.71 -12.37
CA PHE A 103 -11.97 3.74 -11.39
C PHE A 103 -13.27 3.03 -11.82
N ALA A 104 -13.85 3.40 -12.96
CA ALA A 104 -15.08 2.82 -13.52
C ALA A 104 -14.76 1.75 -14.56
#